data_AF-A0A355TBH1-F1
#
_entry.id   AF-A0A355TBH1-F1
#
_cell.length_a   1.000
_cell.length_b   1.000
_cell.length_c   1.000
_cell.angle_alpha   90.00
_cell.angle_beta   90.00
_cell.angle_gamma   90.00
#
_symmetry.space_group_name_H-M   'P 1'
#
loop_
_entity.id
_entity.type
_entity.pdbx_description
1 polymer ?
#
loop_
_entity_poly.entity_id
_entity_poly.type
_entity_poly.pdbx_seq_one_letter_code
_entity_poly.pdbx_strand_id
1 'polypeptide(L)'
;MITARLLRAARALLDWQQGDLAKAANVSLSAVKDFENGSEKTRFSTQKALQGACETHGVEFPVSGGVRLLDEIAEILRFTGPDFMQKWNEDIFLACRASREKILTSSIDEGLWTRQSLVQQANQKFLAWMEQTQTTVRSLVPEGHDNFNLPRKSYRVVPA
;
A
#
# COMPACT_ATOMS: atom_id res chain seq x y z
N MET A 1 -15.95 -7.68 2.33
CA MET A 1 -17.34 -7.22 2.51
C MET A 1 -17.32 -6.22 3.65
N ILE A 2 -17.72 -4.97 3.41
CA ILE A 2 -17.79 -3.96 4.48
C ILE A 2 -19.06 -4.14 5.31
N THR A 3 -19.04 -3.67 6.55
CA THR A 3 -20.22 -3.70 7.44
C THR A 3 -20.83 -2.32 7.58
N ALA A 4 -22.10 -2.26 7.98
CA ALA A 4 -22.80 -1.00 8.29
C ALA A 4 -22.04 -0.12 9.30
N ARG A 5 -21.40 -0.74 10.30
CA ARG A 5 -20.58 -0.05 11.30
C ARG A 5 -19.35 0.61 10.66
N LEU A 6 -18.66 -0.10 9.78
CA LEU A 6 -17.48 0.45 9.08
C LEU A 6 -17.86 1.58 8.13
N LEU A 7 -18.99 1.46 7.42
CA LEU A 7 -19.43 2.52 6.52
C LEU A 7 -19.81 3.81 7.28
N ARG A 8 -20.50 3.69 8.42
CA ARG A 8 -20.80 4.85 9.27
C ARG A 8 -19.54 5.51 9.79
N ALA A 9 -18.54 4.73 10.17
CA ALA A 9 -17.25 5.25 10.61
C ALA A 9 -16.50 5.96 9.47
N ALA A 10 -16.46 5.36 8.26
CA ALA A 10 -15.85 5.99 7.07
C ALA A 10 -16.52 7.33 6.76
N ARG A 11 -17.86 7.35 6.80
CA ARG A 11 -18.64 8.56 6.56
C ARG A 11 -18.36 9.65 7.61
N ALA A 12 -18.18 9.26 8.87
CA ALA A 12 -17.79 10.18 9.94
C ALA A 12 -16.38 10.76 9.73
N LEU A 13 -15.41 9.95 9.25
CA LEU A 13 -14.06 10.45 8.92
C LEU A 13 -14.06 11.48 7.80
N LEU A 14 -15.03 11.39 6.88
CA LEU A 14 -15.19 12.32 5.76
C LEU A 14 -16.09 13.53 6.07
N ASP A 15 -16.59 13.65 7.30
CA ASP A 15 -17.62 14.63 7.70
C ASP A 15 -18.87 14.61 6.78
N TRP A 16 -19.19 13.44 6.23
CA TRP A 16 -20.28 13.27 5.28
C TRP A 16 -21.63 13.01 5.95
N GLN A 17 -22.70 13.50 5.35
CA GLN A 17 -24.06 13.04 5.61
C GLN A 17 -24.40 11.85 4.71
N GLN A 18 -25.48 11.11 5.03
CA GLN A 18 -25.92 9.98 4.19
C GLN A 18 -26.19 10.39 2.73
N GLY A 19 -26.62 11.65 2.52
CA GLY A 19 -26.84 12.22 1.19
C GLY A 19 -25.55 12.45 0.41
N ASP A 20 -24.45 12.80 1.09
CA ASP A 20 -23.15 13.01 0.44
C ASP A 20 -22.58 11.68 -0.03
N LEU A 21 -22.67 10.65 0.81
CA LEU A 21 -22.31 9.28 0.43
C LEU A 21 -23.16 8.74 -0.72
N ALA A 22 -24.48 9.01 -0.71
CA ALA A 22 -25.37 8.59 -1.80
C ALA A 22 -24.96 9.22 -3.14
N LYS A 23 -24.64 10.52 -3.13
CA LYS A 23 -24.14 11.24 -4.32
C LYS A 23 -22.79 10.69 -4.78
N ALA A 24 -21.83 10.55 -3.88
CA ALA A 24 -20.48 10.07 -4.20
C ALA A 24 -20.48 8.63 -4.74
N ALA A 25 -21.33 7.76 -4.19
CA ALA A 25 -21.48 6.37 -4.64
C ALA A 25 -22.43 6.19 -5.84
N ASN A 26 -23.10 7.26 -6.28
CA ASN A 26 -24.13 7.23 -7.33
C ASN A 26 -25.23 6.17 -7.06
N VAL A 27 -25.76 6.18 -5.84
CA VAL A 27 -26.87 5.31 -5.40
C VAL A 27 -28.00 6.13 -4.77
N SER A 28 -29.16 5.51 -4.57
CA SER A 28 -30.26 6.19 -3.87
C SER A 28 -29.95 6.39 -2.38
N LEU A 29 -30.46 7.46 -1.78
CA LEU A 29 -30.38 7.68 -0.33
C LEU A 29 -31.02 6.54 0.47
N SER A 30 -32.08 5.92 -0.07
CA SER A 30 -32.70 4.74 0.55
C SER A 30 -31.73 3.56 0.64
N ALA A 31 -30.93 3.31 -0.40
CA ALA A 31 -29.95 2.23 -0.40
C ALA A 31 -28.86 2.44 0.65
N VAL A 32 -28.42 3.69 0.87
CA VAL A 32 -27.48 4.04 1.95
C VAL A 32 -28.10 3.73 3.32
N LYS A 33 -29.33 4.20 3.55
CA LYS A 33 -30.06 3.98 4.82
C LYS A 33 -30.27 2.49 5.10
N ASP A 34 -30.72 1.74 4.11
CA ASP A 34 -30.95 0.31 4.23
C ASP A 34 -29.66 -0.42 4.61
N PHE A 35 -28.54 -0.07 3.97
CA PHE A 35 -27.27 -0.67 4.31
C PHE A 35 -26.78 -0.27 5.71
N GLU A 36 -26.82 1.02 6.07
CA GLU A 36 -26.38 1.49 7.40
C GLU A 36 -27.26 0.94 8.55
N ASN A 37 -28.49 0.55 8.28
CA ASN A 37 -29.40 -0.11 9.22
C ASN A 37 -29.20 -1.64 9.31
N GLY A 38 -28.27 -2.20 8.52
CA GLY A 38 -27.98 -3.64 8.53
C GLY A 38 -28.95 -4.49 7.74
N SER A 39 -29.62 -3.94 6.72
CA SER A 39 -30.51 -4.71 5.84
C SER A 39 -29.72 -5.76 5.06
N GLU A 40 -30.00 -7.05 5.34
CA GLU A 40 -29.45 -8.21 4.63
C GLU A 40 -29.76 -8.21 3.13
N LYS A 41 -30.73 -7.41 2.69
CA LYS A 41 -31.16 -7.30 1.28
C LYS A 41 -30.26 -6.40 0.43
N THR A 42 -29.25 -5.76 1.01
CA THR A 42 -28.39 -4.86 0.25
C THR A 42 -27.52 -5.64 -0.74
N ARG A 43 -27.74 -5.39 -2.03
CA ARG A 43 -27.00 -6.03 -3.12
C ARG A 43 -25.49 -5.77 -2.99
N PHE A 44 -24.69 -6.78 -3.31
CA PHE A 44 -23.23 -6.69 -3.30
C PHE A 44 -22.69 -5.53 -4.16
N SER A 45 -23.34 -5.24 -5.30
CA SER A 45 -22.99 -4.11 -6.16
C SER A 45 -23.10 -2.76 -5.46
N THR A 46 -24.16 -2.56 -4.66
CA THR A 46 -24.35 -1.35 -3.85
C THR A 46 -23.28 -1.25 -2.77
N GLN A 47 -22.96 -2.35 -2.08
CA GLN A 47 -21.90 -2.36 -1.05
C GLN A 47 -20.55 -1.96 -1.65
N LYS A 48 -20.22 -2.48 -2.84
CA LYS A 48 -18.98 -2.15 -3.54
C LYS A 48 -18.95 -0.68 -3.97
N ALA A 49 -20.07 -0.13 -4.45
CA ALA A 49 -20.18 1.28 -4.80
C ALA A 49 -19.97 2.20 -3.58
N LEU A 50 -20.58 1.86 -2.44
CA LEU A 50 -20.42 2.61 -1.18
C LEU A 50 -18.99 2.55 -0.67
N GLN A 51 -18.38 1.37 -0.64
CA GLN A 51 -16.98 1.19 -0.25
C GLN A 51 -16.05 2.00 -1.17
N GLY A 52 -16.19 1.84 -2.48
CA GLY A 52 -15.33 2.51 -3.47
C GLY A 52 -15.46 4.04 -3.44
N ALA A 53 -16.64 4.57 -3.12
CA ALA A 53 -16.83 6.02 -2.95
C ALA A 53 -16.01 6.56 -1.79
N CYS A 54 -16.03 5.91 -0.63
CA CYS A 54 -15.20 6.28 0.51
C CYS A 54 -13.70 6.13 0.19
N GLU A 55 -13.30 5.04 -0.48
CA GLU A 55 -11.91 4.80 -0.88
C GLU A 55 -11.37 5.87 -1.83
N THR A 56 -12.18 6.30 -2.80
CA THR A 56 -11.81 7.37 -3.74
C THR A 56 -11.65 8.73 -3.06
N HIS A 57 -12.24 8.91 -1.87
CA HIS A 57 -12.15 10.15 -1.08
C HIS A 57 -11.20 10.03 0.10
N GLY A 58 -10.27 9.07 0.05
CA GLY A 58 -9.19 8.99 1.02
C GLY A 58 -9.53 8.22 2.30
N VAL A 59 -10.45 7.24 2.24
CA VAL A 59 -10.67 6.31 3.35
C VAL A 59 -10.17 4.92 2.99
N GLU A 60 -9.38 4.30 3.87
CA GLU A 60 -9.03 2.89 3.74
C GLU A 60 -9.86 2.01 4.68
N PHE A 61 -10.19 0.79 4.23
CA PHE A 61 -10.82 -0.27 5.01
C PHE A 61 -9.84 -1.45 5.22
N PRO A 62 -8.98 -1.42 6.28
CA PRO A 62 -8.00 -2.48 6.52
C PRO A 62 -8.63 -3.85 6.78
N VAL A 63 -7.93 -4.93 6.40
CA VAL A 63 -8.36 -6.31 6.65
C VAL A 63 -8.45 -6.63 8.15
N SER A 64 -7.63 -5.97 8.98
CA SER A 64 -7.68 -6.05 10.44
C SER A 64 -8.97 -5.49 11.05
N GLY A 65 -9.79 -4.80 10.26
CA GLY A 65 -10.97 -4.08 10.72
C GLY A 65 -10.69 -2.62 11.04
N GLY A 66 -11.77 -1.83 11.14
CA GLY A 66 -11.71 -0.38 11.30
C GLY A 66 -11.75 0.39 9.97
N VAL A 67 -11.55 1.70 10.07
CA VAL A 67 -11.40 2.63 8.94
C VAL A 67 -10.35 3.67 9.32
N ARG A 68 -9.58 4.16 8.35
CA ARG A 68 -8.64 5.27 8.56
C ARG A 68 -8.66 6.22 7.39
N LEU A 69 -8.32 7.48 7.63
CA LEU A 69 -7.99 8.39 6.55
C LEU A 69 -6.65 7.95 5.94
N LEU A 70 -6.58 8.00 4.62
CA LEU A 70 -5.34 7.98 3.87
C LEU A 70 -4.74 9.38 4.03
N ASP A 71 -4.12 9.62 5.19
CA ASP A 71 -3.28 10.80 5.35
C ASP A 71 -2.13 10.67 4.36
N GLU A 72 -1.85 11.70 3.57
CA GLU A 72 -0.74 11.73 2.60
C GLU A 72 0.65 11.54 3.25
N ILE A 73 0.70 11.51 4.58
CA ILE A 73 1.93 11.20 5.32
C ILE A 73 2.07 9.67 5.37
N ALA A 74 2.59 9.11 4.27
CA ALA A 74 3.50 7.99 4.41
C ALA A 74 4.55 8.42 5.45
N GLU A 75 4.69 7.68 6.54
CA GLU A 75 5.77 7.90 7.48
C GLU A 75 7.10 7.87 6.71
N ILE A 76 7.78 9.02 6.62
CA ILE A 76 9.08 9.10 5.95
C ILE A 76 10.12 8.63 6.96
N LEU A 77 10.46 7.35 6.88
CA LEU A 77 11.57 6.79 7.62
C LEU A 77 12.88 7.11 6.91
N ARG A 78 13.82 7.73 7.63
CA ARG A 78 15.18 8.00 7.14
C ARG A 78 16.18 7.13 7.87
N PHE A 79 16.83 6.23 7.14
CA PHE A 79 17.95 5.44 7.64
C PHE A 79 19.28 6.05 7.20
N THR A 80 20.23 6.16 8.13
CA THR A 80 21.57 6.71 7.88
C THR A 80 22.64 5.86 8.57
N GLY A 81 23.89 6.02 8.13
CA GLY A 81 25.03 5.25 8.62
C GLY A 81 25.36 4.05 7.72
N PRO A 82 26.46 3.33 8.00
CA PRO A 82 26.93 2.23 7.16
C PRO A 82 26.01 0.99 7.24
N ASP A 83 25.09 0.95 8.20
CA ASP A 83 24.10 -0.10 8.41
C ASP A 83 22.69 0.26 7.87
N PHE A 84 22.56 1.36 7.14
CA PHE A 84 21.25 1.85 6.69
C PHE A 84 20.44 0.82 5.90
N MET A 85 21.10 0.02 5.05
CA MET A 85 20.44 -1.05 4.27
C MET A 85 19.91 -2.17 5.15
N GLN A 86 20.60 -2.47 6.27
CA GLN A 86 20.09 -3.46 7.21
C GLN A 86 18.80 -2.94 7.87
N LYS A 87 18.81 -1.69 8.35
CA LYS A 87 17.63 -1.06 8.97
C LYS A 87 16.45 -0.97 7.99
N TRP A 88 16.74 -0.60 6.75
CA TRP A 88 15.74 -0.57 5.67
C TRP A 88 15.14 -1.95 5.38
N ASN A 89 15.96 -2.99 5.34
CA ASN A 89 15.48 -4.36 5.17
C ASN A 89 14.61 -4.82 6.34
N GLU A 90 15.02 -4.55 7.57
CA GLU A 90 14.23 -4.88 8.78
C GLU A 90 12.85 -4.21 8.75
N ASP A 91 12.77 -2.95 8.32
CA ASP A 91 11.51 -2.24 8.14
C ASP A 91 10.62 -2.90 7.07
N ILE A 92 11.17 -3.24 5.91
CA ILE A 92 10.45 -3.96 4.85
C ILE A 92 9.92 -5.31 5.35
N PHE A 93 10.74 -6.06 6.09
CA PHE A 93 10.35 -7.37 6.61
C PHE A 93 9.19 -7.26 7.59
N LEU A 94 9.14 -6.20 8.39
CA LEU A 94 8.02 -5.91 9.30
C LEU A 94 6.78 -5.42 8.56
N ALA A 95 6.95 -4.66 7.49
CA ALA A 95 5.87 -4.12 6.68
C ALA A 95 5.16 -5.20 5.85
N CYS A 96 5.91 -6.16 5.29
CA CYS A 96 5.35 -7.28 4.54
C CYS A 96 4.65 -8.28 5.48
N ARG A 97 3.32 -8.40 5.36
CA ARG A 97 2.49 -9.20 6.29
C ARG A 97 2.13 -10.58 5.73
N ALA A 98 2.33 -10.81 4.43
CA ALA A 98 2.03 -12.06 3.74
C ALA A 98 3.15 -12.50 2.79
N SER A 99 3.14 -13.78 2.41
CA SER A 99 3.98 -14.29 1.32
C SER A 99 3.45 -13.81 -0.04
N ARG A 100 4.35 -13.71 -1.04
CA ARG A 100 4.06 -13.27 -2.42
C ARG A 100 3.66 -11.80 -2.57
N GLU A 101 4.07 -10.95 -1.63
CA GLU A 101 3.88 -9.52 -1.78
C GLU A 101 4.77 -8.93 -2.90
N LYS A 102 4.42 -7.72 -3.31
CA LYS A 102 5.16 -6.98 -4.34
C LYS A 102 5.66 -5.68 -3.74
N ILE A 103 6.99 -5.56 -3.67
CA ILE A 103 7.68 -4.35 -3.23
C ILE A 103 7.92 -3.48 -4.46
N LEU A 104 7.58 -2.20 -4.35
CA LEU A 104 7.88 -1.18 -5.35
C LEU A 104 8.95 -0.25 -4.80
N THR A 105 10.01 -0.04 -5.56
CA THR A 105 11.13 0.84 -5.18
C THR A 105 11.38 1.87 -6.26
N SER A 106 11.89 3.03 -5.86
CA SER A 106 12.55 3.98 -6.75
C SER A 106 13.93 4.24 -6.16
N SER A 107 14.96 4.00 -6.96
CA SER A 107 16.34 4.10 -6.53
C SER A 107 17.14 4.99 -7.47
N ILE A 108 18.21 5.56 -6.93
CA ILE A 108 19.28 6.17 -7.72
C ILE A 108 20.28 5.08 -8.15
N ASP A 109 21.45 5.46 -8.66
CA ASP A 109 22.49 4.50 -8.99
C ASP A 109 22.94 3.66 -7.77
N GLU A 110 22.48 2.40 -7.74
CA GLU A 110 22.81 1.42 -6.69
C GLU A 110 24.33 1.11 -6.62
N GLY A 111 25.10 1.42 -7.67
CA GLY A 111 26.57 1.35 -7.68
C GLY A 111 27.24 2.17 -6.59
N LEU A 112 26.57 3.21 -6.07
CA LEU A 112 27.11 4.13 -5.06
C LEU A 112 27.31 3.49 -3.68
N TRP A 113 26.50 2.49 -3.29
CA TRP A 113 26.59 1.85 -1.97
C TRP A 113 26.82 0.35 -2.00
N THR A 114 26.54 -0.33 -3.11
CA THR A 114 26.69 -1.79 -3.27
C THR A 114 28.13 -2.30 -3.09
N ARG A 115 29.13 -1.42 -3.20
CA ARG A 115 30.55 -1.77 -2.95
C ARG A 115 30.89 -1.91 -1.46
N GLN A 116 30.02 -1.45 -0.56
CA GLN A 116 30.25 -1.53 0.88
C GLN A 116 29.92 -2.93 1.41
N SER A 117 30.81 -3.51 2.22
CA SER A 117 30.66 -4.89 2.71
C SER A 117 29.40 -5.11 3.56
N LEU A 118 28.98 -4.12 4.37
CA LEU A 118 27.75 -4.21 5.17
C LEU A 118 26.50 -4.19 4.29
N VAL A 119 26.50 -3.38 3.23
CA VAL A 119 25.42 -3.36 2.24
C VAL A 119 25.33 -4.70 1.52
N GLN A 120 26.45 -5.30 1.12
CA GLN A 120 26.46 -6.61 0.46
C GLN A 120 25.87 -7.70 1.35
N GLN A 121 26.25 -7.71 2.64
CA GLN A 121 25.69 -8.65 3.62
C GLN A 121 24.19 -8.43 3.81
N ALA A 122 23.73 -7.18 3.90
CA ALA A 122 22.32 -6.86 3.99
C ALA A 122 21.53 -7.30 2.75
N ASN A 123 22.08 -7.06 1.54
CA ASN A 123 21.48 -7.48 0.28
C ASN A 123 21.36 -9.01 0.18
N GLN A 124 22.39 -9.76 0.60
CA GLN A 124 22.32 -11.22 0.61
C GLN A 124 21.19 -11.74 1.50
N LYS A 125 21.01 -11.17 2.69
CA LYS A 125 19.89 -11.50 3.59
C LYS A 125 18.54 -11.17 2.95
N PHE A 126 18.43 -10.02 2.29
CA PHE A 126 17.21 -9.59 1.60
C PHE A 126 16.82 -10.54 0.46
N LEU A 127 17.79 -10.93 -0.37
CA LEU A 127 17.54 -11.87 -1.49
C LEU A 127 17.09 -13.25 -0.99
N ALA A 128 17.73 -13.78 0.06
CA ALA A 128 17.33 -15.05 0.67
C ALA A 128 15.92 -14.97 1.25
N TRP A 129 15.58 -13.87 1.93
CA TRP A 129 14.24 -13.63 2.45
C TRP A 129 13.19 -13.53 1.32
N MET A 130 13.50 -12.84 0.22
CA MET A 130 12.60 -12.74 -0.93
C MET A 130 12.30 -14.11 -1.54
N GLU A 131 13.32 -14.96 -1.66
CA GLU A 131 13.15 -16.32 -2.18
C GLU A 131 12.24 -17.14 -1.27
N GLN A 132 12.48 -17.12 0.05
CA GLN A 132 11.68 -17.83 1.05
C GLN A 132 10.21 -17.37 1.06
N THR A 133 9.98 -16.07 0.92
CA THR A 133 8.63 -15.48 0.96
C THR A 133 7.95 -15.44 -0.40
N GLN A 134 8.64 -15.82 -1.48
CA GLN A 134 8.20 -15.63 -2.86
C GLN A 134 7.84 -14.18 -3.20
N THR A 135 8.42 -13.22 -2.48
CA THR A 135 8.20 -11.79 -2.68
C THR A 135 8.90 -11.32 -3.94
N THR A 136 8.30 -10.36 -4.64
CA THR A 136 8.88 -9.79 -5.86
C THR A 136 9.14 -8.30 -5.71
N VAL A 137 10.21 -7.82 -6.34
CA VAL A 137 10.54 -6.39 -6.39
C VAL A 137 10.36 -5.86 -7.81
N ARG A 138 9.86 -4.62 -7.92
CA ARG A 138 9.95 -3.81 -9.14
C ARG A 138 10.57 -2.46 -8.79
N SER A 139 11.66 -2.11 -9.48
CA SER A 139 12.42 -0.89 -9.22
C SER A 139 12.37 0.06 -10.42
N LEU A 140 12.15 1.34 -10.14
CA LEU A 140 12.41 2.43 -11.07
C LEU A 140 13.84 2.92 -10.87
N VAL A 141 14.59 3.05 -11.96
CA VAL A 141 15.99 3.51 -11.98
C VAL A 141 16.20 4.56 -13.07
N PRO A 142 17.14 5.50 -12.89
CA PRO A 142 17.42 6.52 -13.90
C PRO A 142 18.05 5.92 -15.17
N GLU A 143 17.95 6.65 -16.28
CA GLU A 143 18.69 6.34 -17.51
C GLU A 143 20.21 6.29 -17.25
N GLY A 144 20.89 5.36 -17.92
CA GLY A 144 22.32 5.11 -17.71
C GLY A 144 22.66 4.18 -16.54
N HIS A 145 21.67 3.71 -15.76
CA HIS A 145 21.91 2.72 -14.71
C HIS A 145 22.31 1.36 -15.30
N ASP A 146 23.49 0.87 -14.93
CA ASP A 146 24.11 -0.35 -15.48
C ASP A 146 24.33 -1.47 -14.45
N ASN A 147 24.26 -1.16 -13.16
CA ASN A 147 24.54 -2.09 -12.07
C ASN A 147 23.28 -2.60 -11.38
N PHE A 148 22.82 -3.79 -11.75
CA PHE A 148 21.58 -4.38 -11.24
C PHE A 148 21.84 -5.46 -10.18
N ASN A 149 21.24 -5.30 -8.99
CA ASN A 149 21.26 -6.33 -7.93
C ASN A 149 20.22 -7.46 -8.13
N LEU A 150 19.23 -7.23 -8.99
CA LEU A 150 18.19 -8.19 -9.35
C LEU A 150 18.24 -8.47 -10.87
N PRO A 151 17.54 -9.52 -11.36
CA PRO A 151 17.42 -9.73 -12.80
C PRO A 151 16.87 -8.49 -13.52
N ARG A 152 17.39 -8.18 -14.72
CA ARG A 152 17.05 -6.97 -15.49
C ARG A 152 15.54 -6.73 -15.67
N LYS A 153 14.73 -7.79 -15.73
CA LYS A 153 13.25 -7.76 -15.82
C LYS A 153 12.56 -7.11 -14.61
N SER A 154 13.25 -7.00 -13.48
CA SER A 154 12.76 -6.35 -12.26
C SER A 154 12.86 -4.83 -12.33
N TYR A 155 13.54 -4.27 -13.33
CA TYR A 155 13.82 -2.84 -13.44
C TYR A 155 13.09 -2.18 -14.61
N ARG A 156 12.63 -0.95 -14.39
CA ARG A 156 12.18 -0.02 -15.43
C ARG A 156 13.04 1.22 -15.38
N VAL A 157 13.56 1.60 -16.54
CA VAL A 157 14.35 2.82 -16.70
C VAL A 157 13.39 3.98 -16.92
N VAL A 158 13.61 5.08 -16.23
CA VAL A 158 12.86 6.33 -16.40
C VAL A 158 13.80 7.45 -16.82
N PRO A 159 13.36 8.39 -17.68
CA PRO A 159 14.11 9.61 -17.94
C PRO A 159 14.38 10.36 -16.62
N ALA A 160 15.59 10.91 -16.49
CA ALA A 160 15.98 11.71 -15.34
C ALA A 160 15.22 13.04 -15.25
#